data_AF-A0A955PH12-F1
#
_entry.id   AF-A0A955PH12-F1
#
_cell.length_a   1.000
_cell.length_b   1.000
_cell.length_c   1.000
_cell.angle_alpha   90.00
_cell.angle_beta   90.00
_cell.angle_gamma   90.00
#
_symmetry.space_group_name_H-M   'P 1'
#
loop_
_entity.id
_entity.type
_entity.pdbx_description
1 polymer ?
#
loop_
_entity_poly.entity_id
_entity_poly.type
_entity_poly.pdbx_seq_one_letter_code
_entity_poly.pdbx_strand_id
1 'polypeptide(L)' 'TGFEIRSLNGERAVPQPYAIEFDSEDPSMLLLRLGKPLPLPAELIYGPGLDPYVNIVDEKDMPIPAFTCMIDGK' A
#
# COMPACT_ATOMS: atom_id res chain seq x y z
N THR A 1 -0.15 -7.93 4.51
CA THR A 1 -0.22 -6.68 3.73
C THR A 1 0.15 -7.01 2.30
N GLY A 2 -0.56 -6.50 1.30
CA GLY A 2 -0.25 -6.77 -0.11
C GLY A 2 0.93 -5.97 -0.67
N PHE A 3 1.63 -5.23 0.20
CA PHE A 3 2.77 -4.41 -0.15
C PHE A 3 4.02 -4.93 0.57
N GLU A 4 5.15 -4.91 -0.13
CA GLU A 4 6.47 -5.20 0.40
C GLU A 4 7.42 -4.06 0.05
N ILE A 5 8.29 -3.70 0.98
CA ILE A 5 9.37 -2.76 0.71
C ILE A 5 10.63 -3.54 0.37
N ARG A 6 11.32 -3.15 -0.70
CA ARG A 6 12.59 -3.73 -1.13
C ARG A 6 13.69 -2.68 -1.21
N SER A 7 14.93 -3.08 -0.98
CA SER A 7 16.09 -2.28 -1.34
C SER A 7 16.30 -2.31 -2.87
N LEU A 8 17.10 -1.39 -3.39
CA LEU A 8 17.35 -1.28 -4.84
C LEU A 8 18.02 -2.51 -5.46
N ASN A 9 18.60 -3.40 -4.65
CA ASN A 9 19.13 -4.70 -5.10
C ASN A 9 18.07 -5.80 -5.16
N GLY A 10 16.80 -5.49 -4.91
CA GLY A 10 15.67 -6.42 -4.95
C GLY A 10 15.50 -7.27 -3.68
N GLU A 11 16.30 -7.04 -2.64
CA GLU A 11 16.15 -7.73 -1.36
C GLU A 11 15.03 -7.12 -0.52
N ARG A 12 14.39 -7.94 0.32
CA ARG A 12 13.35 -7.48 1.24
C ARG A 12 13.96 -6.54 2.29
N ALA A 13 13.51 -5.30 2.32
CA ALA A 13 13.99 -4.30 3.27
C ALA A 13 13.28 -4.44 4.63
N VAL A 14 13.86 -3.83 5.67
CA VAL A 14 13.23 -3.68 7.00
C VAL A 14 13.27 -2.20 7.36
N PRO A 15 12.16 -1.61 7.85
CA PRO A 15 10.90 -2.25 8.24
C PRO A 15 9.94 -2.54 7.07
N GLN A 16 8.94 -3.38 7.33
CA GLN A 16 7.81 -3.64 6.43
C GLN A 16 6.55 -2.93 6.94
N PRO A 17 5.59 -2.57 6.06
CA PRO A 17 4.30 -2.01 6.46
C PRO A 17 3.55 -2.98 7.37
N TYR A 18 3.11 -2.49 8.54
CA TYR A 18 2.26 -3.26 9.45
C TYR A 18 0.78 -2.88 9.33
N ALA A 19 0.47 -1.66 8.85
CA ALA A 19 -0.86 -1.20 8.54
C ALA A 19 -0.86 -0.36 7.27
N ILE A 20 -2.00 -0.34 6.60
CA ILE A 20 -2.25 0.37 5.34
C ILE A 20 -3.61 1.03 5.49
N GLU A 21 -3.66 2.33 5.26
CA GLU A 21 -4.88 3.16 5.37
C GLU A 21 -5.01 4.01 4.10
N PHE A 22 -6.22 4.46 3.77
CA PHE A 22 -6.38 5.58 2.84
C PHE A 22 -6.11 6.89 3.54
N ASP A 23 -5.61 7.86 2.80
CA ASP A 23 -5.72 9.23 3.25
C ASP A 23 -7.19 9.67 3.10
N SER A 24 -7.79 10.12 4.21
CA SER A 24 -9.17 10.59 4.22
C SER A 24 -9.35 11.92 3.48
N GLU A 25 -8.28 12.71 3.34
CA GLU A 25 -8.29 13.97 2.60
C GLU A 25 -8.00 13.75 1.11
N ASP A 26 -7.25 12.69 0.76
CA ASP A 26 -6.95 12.31 -0.62
C ASP A 26 -7.12 10.78 -0.84
N PRO A 27 -8.28 10.34 -1.34
CA PRO A 27 -8.56 8.91 -1.53
C PRO A 27 -7.71 8.26 -2.64
N SER A 28 -6.92 9.04 -3.39
CA SER A 28 -5.93 8.49 -4.34
C SER A 28 -4.62 8.07 -3.66
N MET A 29 -4.44 8.43 -2.38
CA MET A 29 -3.24 8.12 -1.61
C MET A 29 -3.42 6.96 -0.65
N LEU A 30 -2.33 6.20 -0.48
CA LEU A 30 -2.20 5.16 0.52
C LEU A 30 -1.16 5.55 1.56
N LEU A 31 -1.53 5.43 2.83
CA LEU A 31 -0.67 5.65 3.98
C LEU A 31 -0.13 4.30 4.48
N LEU A 32 1.18 4.09 4.34
CA LEU A 32 1.86 2.91 4.85
C LEU A 32 2.45 3.19 6.24
N ARG A 33 1.96 2.48 7.26
CA ARG A 33 2.48 2.62 8.62
C ARG A 33 3.69 1.70 8.83
N LEU A 34 4.81 2.29 9.25
CA LEU A 34 6.07 1.59 9.53
C LEU A 34 6.43 1.72 11.01
N GLY A 35 6.93 0.63 11.61
CA GLY A 35 7.34 0.65 13.02
C GLY A 35 8.70 1.30 13.28
N LYS A 36 9.45 1.63 12.22
CA LYS A 36 10.76 2.28 12.25
C LYS A 36 10.91 3.21 11.04
N PRO A 37 11.86 4.15 11.04
CA PRO A 37 12.20 4.89 9.85
C PRO A 37 12.57 3.97 8.68
N LEU A 38 12.14 4.33 7.48
CA LEU A 38 12.50 3.62 6.26
C LEU A 38 13.90 4.05 5.81
N PRO A 39 14.89 3.14 5.73
CA PRO A 39 16.14 3.44 5.07
C PRO A 39 15.89 3.67 3.57
N LEU A 40 16.36 4.80 3.06
CA LEU A 40 16.28 5.18 1.64
C LEU A 40 17.64 4.99 0.97
N PRO A 41 17.67 4.70 -0.34
CA PRO A 41 16.54 4.51 -1.25
C PRO A 41 15.87 3.13 -1.11
N ALA A 42 14.56 3.06 -1.36
CA ALA A 42 13.78 1.82 -1.32
C ALA A 42 12.68 1.83 -2.39
N GLU A 43 12.23 0.65 -2.78
CA GLU A 43 11.13 0.41 -3.70
C GLU A 43 9.93 -0.17 -2.96
N LEU A 44 8.73 0.24 -3.36
CA LEU A 44 7.48 -0.32 -2.88
C LEU A 44 6.91 -1.26 -3.94
N ILE A 45 6.74 -2.53 -3.58
CA ILE A 45 6.21 -3.57 -4.44
C ILE A 45 4.81 -3.93 -4.01
N TYR A 46 3.87 -3.91 -4.94
CA TYR A 46 2.52 -4.42 -4.75
C TYR A 46 2.40 -5.84 -5.32
N GLY A 47 1.77 -6.76 -4.57
CA GLY A 47 1.55 -8.15 -5.00
C GLY A 47 2.81 -9.00 -5.22
N PRO A 48 3.85 -8.96 -4.36
CA PRO A 48 5.01 -9.83 -4.53
C PRO A 48 4.64 -11.29 -4.27
N GLY A 49 4.36 -12.03 -5.35
CA GLY A 49 4.21 -13.49 -5.33
C GLY A 49 2.77 -14.03 -5.28
N LEU A 50 1.76 -13.17 -5.20
CA LEU A 50 0.34 -13.53 -5.30
C LEU A 50 -0.43 -12.35 -5.93
N ASP A 51 -1.64 -12.61 -6.42
CA ASP A 51 -2.65 -11.61 -6.79
C ASP A 51 -3.55 -11.38 -5.57
N PRO A 52 -3.09 -10.66 -4.52
CA PRO A 52 -3.92 -10.48 -3.35
C PRO A 52 -5.05 -9.53 -3.74
N TYR A 53 -6.29 -10.01 -3.61
CA TYR A 53 -7.41 -9.13 -3.36
C TYR A 53 -7.17 -8.47 -2.00
N VAL A 54 -6.27 -7.48 -1.94
CA VAL A 54 -6.07 -6.64 -0.75
C VAL A 54 -7.26 -5.68 -0.76
N ASN A 55 -8.39 -6.15 -0.25
CA ASN A 55 -9.44 -5.23 0.13
C ASN A 55 -8.84 -4.36 1.23
N ILE A 56 -8.47 -3.14 0.88
CA ILE A 56 -8.15 -2.12 1.87
C ILE A 56 -9.51 -1.70 2.42
N VAL A 57 -9.69 -1.94 3.71
CA VAL A 57 -10.95 -1.72 4.41
C VAL A 57 -10.86 -0.46 5.26
N ASP A 58 -11.98 0.20 5.48
CA ASP A 58 -12.09 1.31 6.44
C ASP A 58 -12.09 0.82 7.90
N GLU A 59 -12.25 1.74 8.86
CA GLU A 59 -12.30 1.37 10.28
C GLU A 59 -13.51 0.48 10.68
N LYS A 60 -14.45 0.24 9.76
CA LYS A 60 -15.62 -0.63 9.95
C LYS A 60 -15.52 -1.94 9.17
N ASP A 61 -14.33 -2.29 8.66
CA ASP A 61 -14.08 -3.49 7.85
C ASP A 61 -14.86 -3.50 6.52
N MET A 62 -15.26 -2.32 6.02
CA MET A 62 -15.92 -2.21 4.72
C MET A 62 -14.88 -2.03 3.60
N PRO A 63 -14.94 -2.81 2.50
CA PRO A 63 -14.03 -2.64 1.37
C PRO A 63 -14.17 -1.25 0.74
N ILE A 64 -13.06 -0.52 0.65
CA ILE A 64 -13.05 0.78 -0.01
C ILE A 64 -12.90 0.55 -1.53
N PRO A 65 -13.78 1.14 -2.37
CA PRO A 65 -13.70 1.03 -3.82
C PRO A 65 -12.59 1.93 -4.37
N ALA A 66 -11.34 1.61 -4.06
CA ALA A 66 -10.20 2.48 -4.33
C ALA A 66 -9.51 2.27 -5.69
N PHE A 67 -9.80 1.16 -6.36
CA PHE A 67 -9.26 0.86 -7.69
C PHE A 67 -10.37 0.73 -8.74
N THR A 68 -11.44 1.51 -8.60
CA THR A 68 -12.37 1.67 -9.72
C THR A 68 -11.68 2.52 -10.78
N CYS A 69 -11.83 2.14 -12.05
CA CYS A 69 -11.32 2.90 -13.19
C CYS A 69 -11.67 4.38 -13.01
N MET A 70 -10.66 5.26 -13.00
CA MET A 70 -10.88 6.68 -13.20
C MET A 70 -11.47 6.84 -14.61
N ILE A 71 -12.80 6.80 -14.73
CA ILE A 71 -13.47 7.28 -15.92
C ILE A 71 -13.33 8.80 -15.85
N ASP A 72 -12.29 9.28 -16.53
CA ASP A 72 -12.05 10.69 -16.75
C ASP A 72 -13.34 11.30 -17.29
N GLY A 73 -13.94 12.19 -16.52
CA GLY A 73 -15.24 12.78 -16.82
C GLY A 73 -15.14 13.59 -18.11
N LYS A 74 -15.63 13.00 -19.20
CA LYS A 74 -16.13 13.69 -20.39
C LYS A 74 -17.52 13.18 -20.73
#